data_AF-A0A2S8HKT5-F1
#
_entry.id   AF-A0A2S8HKT5-F1
#
_cell.length_a   1.000
_cell.length_b   1.000
_cell.length_c   1.000
_cell.angle_alpha   90.00
_cell.angle_beta   90.00
_cell.angle_gamma   90.00
#
_symmetry.space_group_name_H-M   'P 1'
#
loop_
_entity.id
_entity.type
_entity.pdbx_description
1 polymer ?
#
loop_
_entity_poly.entity_id
_entity_poly.type
_entity_poly.pdbx_seq_one_letter_code
_entity_poly.pdbx_strand_id
1 'polypeptide(L)'
;SPHVLPGSRDGFRMGDAKLVDTMIVDGLWDVYNQYHMGITAENVAKEYGITREEQDAFAALSQNKAEAAQKAGRFDDEIVPVSIPQRKGEPLQFATDEFVRHGVTAESLAGLKPAFSKDGSVTAANASGLNDGAAAVLVMSAQKAAALGLTPLARIKAYANAGVDPSVMG
;
A
#
# COMPACT_ATOMS: atom_id res chain seq x y z
N SER A 1 -2.16 11.09 9.79
CA SER A 1 -3.49 11.33 9.22
C SER A 1 -4.21 12.41 10.02
N PRO A 2 -5.09 13.21 9.39
CA PRO A 2 -5.95 14.11 10.15
C PRO A 2 -6.97 13.29 10.94
N HIS A 3 -7.21 13.70 12.19
CA HIS A 3 -8.36 13.22 12.94
C HIS A 3 -9.52 14.19 12.74
N VAL A 4 -10.72 13.66 12.50
CA VAL A 4 -11.94 14.45 12.37
C VAL A 4 -12.85 14.20 13.56
N LEU A 5 -13.69 15.19 13.88
CA LEU A 5 -14.67 15.11 14.95
C LEU A 5 -16.08 15.23 14.34
N PRO A 6 -16.69 14.11 13.91
CA PRO A 6 -18.01 14.13 13.26
C PRO A 6 -19.08 14.73 14.17
N GLY A 7 -19.93 15.61 13.64
CA GLY A 7 -20.95 16.34 14.43
C GLY A 7 -20.47 17.66 15.04
N SER A 8 -19.17 17.98 14.94
CA SER A 8 -18.62 19.26 15.43
C SER A 8 -19.25 20.51 14.79
N ARG A 9 -19.84 20.38 13.59
CA ARG A 9 -20.58 21.46 12.92
C ARG A 9 -21.81 21.91 13.72
N ASP A 10 -22.52 20.96 14.32
CA ASP A 10 -23.75 21.21 15.09
C ASP A 10 -23.45 21.45 16.58
N GLY A 11 -22.24 21.07 17.01
CA GLY A 11 -21.77 21.19 18.39
C GLY A 11 -22.16 19.99 19.26
N PHE A 12 -21.34 19.71 20.28
CA PHE A 12 -21.61 18.69 21.27
C PHE A 12 -22.15 19.36 22.54
N ARG A 13 -23.43 19.11 22.88
CA ARG A 13 -24.07 19.75 24.03
C ARG A 13 -23.39 19.38 25.36
N MET A 14 -23.20 18.09 25.60
CA MET A 14 -22.55 17.52 26.79
C MET A 14 -22.26 16.03 26.56
N GLY A 15 -21.15 15.50 27.06
CA GLY A 15 -20.76 14.10 26.94
C GLY A 15 -19.54 13.88 26.02
N ASP A 16 -19.12 12.63 25.90
CA ASP A 16 -17.93 12.26 25.13
C ASP A 16 -18.19 12.31 23.62
N ALA A 17 -17.14 12.63 22.86
CA ALA A 17 -17.14 12.58 21.41
C ALA A 17 -15.88 11.87 20.90
N LYS A 18 -16.05 11.03 19.87
CA LYS A 18 -14.95 10.25 19.31
C LYS A 18 -14.22 11.05 18.24
N LEU A 19 -12.91 11.24 18.42
CA LEU A 19 -12.02 11.63 17.32
C LEU A 19 -11.80 10.42 16.41
N VAL A 20 -12.06 10.61 15.12
CA VAL A 20 -12.02 9.57 14.10
C VAL A 20 -10.78 9.73 13.25
N ASP A 21 -10.00 8.67 13.12
CA ASP A 21 -8.86 8.61 12.21
C ASP A 21 -9.36 8.42 10.77
N THR A 22 -9.16 9.45 9.95
CA THR A 22 -9.58 9.46 8.54
C THR A 22 -8.84 8.43 7.70
N MET A 23 -7.56 8.15 7.99
CA MET A 23 -6.81 7.15 7.22
C MET A 23 -7.41 5.76 7.40
N ILE A 24 -7.88 5.45 8.61
CA ILE A 24 -8.54 4.17 8.86
C ILE A 24 -9.93 4.18 8.24
N VAL A 25 -10.79 5.14 8.59
CA VAL A 25 -12.21 5.09 8.21
C VAL A 25 -12.43 5.31 6.71
N ASP A 26 -11.65 6.18 6.07
CA ASP A 26 -11.86 6.54 4.67
C ASP A 26 -11.07 5.63 3.70
N GLY A 27 -10.06 4.90 4.20
CA GLY A 27 -9.16 4.09 3.37
C GLY A 27 -9.04 2.61 3.73
N LEU A 28 -9.21 2.24 5.00
CA LEU A 28 -8.84 0.92 5.53
C LEU A 28 -9.97 0.20 6.31
N TRP A 29 -11.18 0.75 6.27
CA TRP A 29 -12.33 0.23 7.00
C TRP A 29 -13.43 -0.17 6.04
N ASP A 30 -13.93 -1.39 6.17
CA ASP A 30 -15.03 -1.85 5.33
C ASP A 30 -16.34 -1.24 5.82
N VAL A 31 -17.01 -0.51 4.95
CA VAL A 31 -18.25 0.19 5.28
C VAL A 31 -19.42 -0.79 5.52
N TYR A 32 -19.39 -1.98 4.92
CA TYR A 32 -20.50 -2.94 4.99
C TYR A 32 -20.40 -3.87 6.20
N ASN A 33 -19.20 -4.38 6.45
CA ASN A 33 -18.91 -5.37 7.48
C ASN A 33 -18.34 -4.77 8.77
N GLN A 34 -17.97 -3.48 8.75
CA GLN A 34 -17.53 -2.73 9.94
C GLN A 34 -16.29 -3.34 10.61
N TYR A 35 -15.27 -3.65 9.81
CA TYR A 35 -13.95 -4.09 10.29
C TYR A 35 -12.82 -3.57 9.40
N HIS A 36 -11.57 -3.78 9.83
CA HIS A 36 -10.37 -3.39 9.06
C HIS A 36 -10.18 -4.27 7.81
N MET A 37 -9.61 -3.73 6.73
CA MET A 37 -9.24 -4.48 5.52
C MET A 37 -8.38 -5.73 5.80
N GLY A 38 -7.60 -5.70 6.87
CA GLY A 38 -6.83 -6.87 7.30
C GLY A 38 -7.67 -8.10 7.61
N ILE A 39 -8.94 -7.93 7.99
CA ILE A 39 -9.88 -9.04 8.20
C ILE A 39 -10.35 -9.65 6.88
N THR A 40 -10.45 -8.88 5.78
CA THR A 40 -10.79 -9.47 4.48
C THR A 40 -9.67 -10.39 3.98
N ALA A 41 -8.42 -10.02 4.23
CA ALA A 41 -7.27 -10.87 3.94
C ALA A 41 -7.31 -12.18 4.77
N GLU A 42 -7.71 -12.12 6.06
CA GLU A 42 -7.92 -13.32 6.88
C GLU A 42 -9.06 -14.21 6.32
N ASN A 43 -10.14 -13.59 5.81
CA ASN A 43 -11.25 -14.33 5.19
C ASN A 43 -10.79 -15.07 3.93
N VAL A 44 -10.04 -14.39 3.06
CA VAL A 44 -9.45 -14.99 1.86
C VAL A 44 -8.49 -16.12 2.23
N ALA A 45 -7.60 -15.89 3.20
CA ALA A 45 -6.67 -16.93 3.67
C ALA A 45 -7.43 -18.18 4.15
N LYS A 46 -8.53 -17.98 4.90
CA LYS A 46 -9.37 -19.08 5.39
C LYS A 46 -10.14 -19.79 4.27
N GLU A 47 -10.73 -19.05 3.33
CA GLU A 47 -11.53 -19.62 2.24
C GLU A 47 -10.69 -20.46 1.28
N TYR A 48 -9.49 -19.98 0.95
CA TYR A 48 -8.59 -20.63 0.00
C TYR A 48 -7.53 -21.52 0.67
N GLY A 49 -7.50 -21.57 2.00
CA GLY A 49 -6.57 -22.40 2.76
C GLY A 49 -5.11 -21.93 2.67
N ILE A 50 -4.87 -20.63 2.52
CA ILE A 50 -3.53 -20.04 2.42
C ILE A 50 -2.92 -19.97 3.82
N THR A 51 -1.83 -20.70 4.04
CA THR A 51 -1.25 -20.82 5.38
C THR A 51 -0.40 -19.60 5.75
N ARG A 52 -0.11 -19.45 7.04
CA ARG A 52 0.79 -18.42 7.56
C ARG A 52 2.18 -18.54 6.94
N GLU A 53 2.67 -19.77 6.80
CA GLU A 53 4.00 -20.07 6.25
C GLU A 53 4.09 -19.67 4.77
N GLU A 54 3.02 -19.88 4.00
CA GLU A 54 2.95 -19.45 2.61
C GLU A 54 2.96 -17.92 2.49
N GLN A 55 2.21 -17.23 3.35
CA GLN A 55 2.18 -15.77 3.42
C GLN A 55 3.56 -15.19 3.76
N ASP A 56 4.23 -15.73 4.78
CA ASP A 56 5.55 -15.28 5.20
C ASP A 56 6.63 -15.61 4.15
N ALA A 57 6.56 -16.78 3.52
CA ALA A 57 7.47 -17.14 2.42
C ALA A 57 7.31 -16.20 1.22
N PHE A 58 6.07 -15.86 0.86
CA PHE A 58 5.79 -14.91 -0.21
C PHE A 58 6.29 -13.50 0.13
N ALA A 59 6.09 -13.05 1.37
CA ALA A 59 6.56 -11.76 1.84
C ALA A 59 8.09 -11.64 1.83
N ALA A 60 8.80 -12.67 2.31
CA ALA A 60 10.26 -12.73 2.24
C ALA A 60 10.75 -12.71 0.79
N LEU A 61 10.11 -13.46 -0.11
CA LEU A 61 10.43 -13.43 -1.54
C LEU A 61 10.21 -12.04 -2.15
N SER A 62 9.16 -11.32 -1.74
CA SER A 62 8.88 -9.96 -2.19
C SER A 62 10.00 -9.00 -1.78
N GLN A 63 10.39 -9.00 -0.50
CA GLN A 63 11.48 -8.17 0.03
C GLN A 63 12.81 -8.46 -0.66
N ASN A 64 13.14 -9.74 -0.87
CA ASN A 64 14.39 -10.14 -1.51
C ASN A 64 14.45 -9.73 -3.00
N LYS A 65 13.31 -9.76 -3.71
CA LYS A 65 13.25 -9.23 -5.09
C LYS A 65 13.41 -7.71 -5.12
N ALA A 66 12.78 -6.99 -4.19
CA ALA A 66 12.89 -5.54 -4.10
C ALA A 66 14.31 -5.11 -3.75
N GLU A 67 14.95 -5.77 -2.78
CA GLU A 67 16.37 -5.56 -2.43
C GLU A 67 17.28 -5.80 -3.64
N ALA A 68 17.09 -6.92 -4.35
CA ALA A 68 17.89 -7.22 -5.55
C ALA A 68 17.68 -6.18 -6.66
N ALA A 69 16.45 -5.68 -6.84
CA ALA A 69 16.14 -4.65 -7.82
C ALA A 69 16.78 -3.30 -7.46
N GLN A 70 16.73 -2.90 -6.19
CA GLN A 70 17.40 -1.69 -5.68
C GLN A 70 18.91 -1.79 -5.88
N LYS A 71 19.53 -2.90 -5.49
CA LYS A 71 20.99 -3.11 -5.65
C LYS A 71 21.44 -3.14 -7.11
N ALA A 72 20.54 -3.52 -8.02
CA ALA A 72 20.80 -3.57 -9.45
C ALA A 72 20.42 -2.27 -10.18
N GLY A 73 19.98 -1.21 -9.48
CA GLY A 73 19.60 0.07 -10.08
C GLY A 73 18.36 -0.01 -10.99
N ARG A 74 17.46 -0.98 -10.75
CA ARG A 74 16.30 -1.20 -11.65
C ARG A 74 15.22 -0.14 -11.55
N PHE A 75 15.20 0.65 -10.47
CA PHE A 75 14.24 1.72 -10.26
C PHE A 75 14.76 3.10 -10.65
N ASP A 76 16.04 3.20 -11.01
CA ASP A 76 16.73 4.49 -11.24
C ASP A 76 16.09 5.28 -12.39
N ASP A 77 15.59 4.58 -13.43
CA ASP A 77 14.96 5.21 -14.60
C ASP A 77 13.53 5.69 -14.33
N GLU A 78 12.85 5.16 -13.31
CA GLU A 78 11.44 5.46 -13.00
C GLU A 78 11.23 6.37 -11.79
N ILE A 79 12.23 6.49 -10.90
CA ILE A 79 12.17 7.36 -9.73
C ILE A 79 12.61 8.79 -10.10
N VAL A 80 11.71 9.74 -9.84
CA VAL A 80 12.05 11.17 -9.86
C VAL A 80 12.38 11.62 -8.43
N PRO A 81 13.59 12.14 -8.16
CA PRO A 81 13.96 12.60 -6.82
C PRO A 81 13.03 13.69 -6.29
N VAL A 82 12.58 13.52 -5.05
CA VAL A 82 11.82 14.53 -4.31
C VAL A 82 12.79 15.34 -3.46
N SER A 83 12.87 16.64 -3.74
CA SER A 83 13.71 17.57 -2.99
C SER A 83 13.01 18.01 -1.71
N ILE A 84 13.56 17.63 -0.55
CA ILE A 84 13.01 17.92 0.79
C ILE A 84 13.73 19.12 1.39
N PRO A 85 13.06 20.28 1.54
CA PRO A 85 13.66 21.47 2.13
C PRO A 85 14.17 21.22 3.54
N GLN A 86 15.41 21.64 3.81
CA GLN A 86 16.02 21.56 5.13
C GLN A 86 16.00 22.93 5.80
N ARG A 87 15.91 22.96 7.14
CA ARG A 87 15.96 24.21 7.91
C ARG A 87 17.28 24.98 7.69
N LYS A 88 18.38 24.27 7.45
CA LYS A 88 19.70 24.81 7.09
C LYS A 88 20.40 23.84 6.12
N GLY A 89 21.15 24.37 5.17
CA GLY A 89 21.88 23.58 4.18
C GLY A 89 21.05 23.25 2.94
N GLU A 90 21.65 22.46 2.05
CA GLU A 90 21.02 22.04 0.79
C GLU A 90 19.83 21.09 1.03
N PRO A 91 18.83 21.07 0.13
CA PRO A 91 17.72 20.12 0.21
C PRO A 91 18.17 18.66 0.17
N LEU A 92 17.54 17.81 0.98
CA LEU A 92 17.74 16.36 0.94
C LEU A 92 17.02 15.79 -0.28
N GLN A 93 17.74 15.06 -1.13
CA GLN A 93 17.13 14.36 -2.26
C GLN A 93 16.63 12.99 -1.81
N PHE A 94 15.31 12.79 -1.81
CA PHE A 94 14.69 11.50 -1.57
C PHE A 94 14.42 10.80 -2.90
N ALA A 95 15.12 9.69 -3.16
CA ALA A 95 15.09 9.00 -4.45
C ALA A 95 15.22 7.47 -4.28
N THR A 96 14.80 6.92 -3.14
CA THR A 96 14.92 5.50 -2.84
C THR A 96 13.73 5.03 -2.03
N ASP A 97 13.12 3.92 -2.41
CA ASP A 97 12.04 3.31 -1.64
C ASP A 97 12.53 2.83 -0.27
N GLU A 98 12.23 3.60 0.77
CA GLU A 98 12.74 3.36 2.13
C GLU A 98 12.00 2.25 2.89
N PHE A 99 10.87 1.76 2.37
CA PHE A 99 10.08 0.72 3.04
C PHE A 99 10.63 -0.70 2.83
N VAL A 100 11.53 -0.88 1.87
CA VAL A 100 12.15 -2.18 1.58
C VAL A 100 13.06 -2.57 2.75
N ARG A 101 12.89 -3.79 3.27
CA ARG A 101 13.71 -4.36 4.34
C ARG A 101 14.69 -5.36 3.73
N HIS A 102 15.97 -5.01 3.75
CA HIS A 102 17.01 -5.89 3.21
C HIS A 102 17.27 -7.07 4.15
N GLY A 103 17.61 -8.23 3.58
CA GLY A 103 18.00 -9.44 4.31
C GLY A 103 16.85 -10.16 5.01
N VAL A 104 15.62 -10.03 4.51
CA VAL A 104 14.46 -10.71 5.09
C VAL A 104 14.47 -12.21 4.74
N THR A 105 14.20 -13.05 5.74
CA THR A 105 14.02 -14.49 5.56
C THR A 105 12.65 -14.89 6.09
N ALA A 106 12.08 -16.01 5.61
CA ALA A 106 10.76 -16.46 6.05
C ALA A 106 10.74 -16.73 7.57
N GLU A 107 11.84 -17.25 8.12
CA GLU A 107 12.01 -17.53 9.54
C GLU A 107 12.00 -16.26 10.38
N SER A 108 12.54 -15.15 9.86
CA SER A 108 12.53 -13.87 10.59
C SER A 108 11.13 -13.26 10.67
N LEU A 109 10.21 -13.65 9.78
CA LEU A 109 8.81 -13.20 9.79
C LEU A 109 7.93 -14.04 10.71
N ALA A 110 8.23 -15.34 10.86
CA ALA A 110 7.42 -16.29 11.62
C ALA A 110 7.15 -15.87 13.08
N GLY A 111 8.08 -15.14 13.70
CA GLY A 111 7.95 -14.65 15.08
C GLY A 111 6.94 -13.51 15.28
N LEU A 112 6.40 -12.92 14.20
CA LEU A 112 5.47 -11.81 14.30
C LEU A 112 4.07 -12.25 14.68
N LYS A 113 3.46 -11.46 15.57
CA LYS A 113 2.09 -11.66 16.02
C LYS A 113 1.10 -11.27 14.92
N PRO A 114 -0.05 -11.97 14.85
CA PRO A 114 -1.17 -11.55 14.01
C PRO A 114 -1.59 -10.11 14.33
N ALA A 115 -1.88 -9.33 13.28
CA ALA A 115 -2.16 -7.90 13.40
C ALA A 115 -3.67 -7.59 13.56
N PHE A 116 -4.54 -8.46 13.04
CA PHE A 116 -5.98 -8.15 12.92
C PHE A 116 -6.90 -9.13 13.65
N SER A 117 -6.50 -10.40 13.76
CA SER A 117 -7.24 -11.42 14.51
C SER A 117 -6.29 -12.15 15.46
N LYS A 118 -6.73 -12.50 16.67
CA LYS A 118 -5.89 -13.13 17.68
C LYS A 118 -5.24 -14.44 17.20
N ASP A 119 -6.01 -15.22 16.44
CA ASP A 119 -5.61 -16.51 15.87
C ASP A 119 -5.46 -16.42 14.33
N GLY A 120 -5.22 -15.20 13.82
CA GLY A 120 -5.09 -14.92 12.39
C GLY A 120 -3.71 -15.26 11.83
N SER A 121 -3.58 -15.18 10.51
CA SER A 121 -2.32 -15.38 9.78
C SER A 121 -1.67 -14.07 9.31
N VAL A 122 -2.44 -12.98 9.21
CA VAL A 122 -1.95 -11.72 8.66
C VAL A 122 -1.15 -10.95 9.71
N THR A 123 0.05 -10.52 9.36
CA THR A 123 0.99 -9.80 10.21
C THR A 123 1.50 -8.53 9.54
N ALA A 124 2.19 -7.69 10.31
CA ALA A 124 2.87 -6.51 9.78
C ALA A 124 4.03 -6.81 8.80
N ALA A 125 4.43 -8.07 8.62
CA ALA A 125 5.46 -8.44 7.63
C ALA A 125 4.90 -9.05 6.36
N ASN A 126 3.73 -9.67 6.41
CA ASN A 126 3.08 -10.27 5.24
C ASN A 126 1.90 -9.43 4.70
N ALA A 127 1.66 -8.26 5.31
CA ALA A 127 0.85 -7.19 4.76
C ALA A 127 1.72 -6.00 4.34
N SER A 128 1.21 -5.19 3.40
CA SER A 128 1.84 -3.91 3.03
C SER A 128 1.75 -2.88 4.16
N GLY A 129 2.61 -1.86 4.10
CA GLY A 129 2.61 -0.73 5.01
C GLY A 129 1.60 0.36 4.66
N LEU A 130 1.70 1.45 5.42
CA LEU A 130 1.11 2.74 5.10
C LEU A 130 2.22 3.58 4.47
N ASN A 131 2.03 4.02 3.23
CA ASN A 131 3.09 4.60 2.42
C ASN A 131 2.63 5.90 1.77
N ASP A 132 3.57 6.82 1.58
CA ASP A 132 3.38 8.07 0.86
C ASP A 132 4.08 7.98 -0.50
N GLY A 133 3.40 8.35 -1.58
CA GLY A 133 3.97 8.33 -2.92
C GLY A 133 3.03 8.87 -3.99
N ALA A 134 3.57 9.16 -5.16
CA ALA A 134 2.82 9.55 -6.34
C ALA A 134 3.43 8.93 -7.60
N ALA A 135 2.58 8.52 -8.54
CA ALA A 135 3.00 8.03 -9.85
C ALA A 135 2.09 8.64 -10.93
N ALA A 136 2.64 8.91 -12.11
CA ALA A 136 1.90 9.47 -13.23
C ALA A 136 2.38 8.88 -14.56
N VAL A 137 1.46 8.77 -15.51
CA VAL A 137 1.75 8.34 -16.89
C VAL A 137 1.13 9.31 -17.89
N LEU A 138 1.82 9.56 -19.00
CA LEU A 138 1.27 10.32 -20.12
C LEU A 138 0.59 9.37 -21.10
N VAL A 139 -0.73 9.49 -21.24
CA VAL A 139 -1.51 8.69 -22.19
C VAL A 139 -1.88 9.53 -23.39
N MET A 140 -1.73 8.97 -24.59
CA MET A 140 -2.02 9.64 -25.85
C MET A 140 -2.61 8.65 -26.86
N SER A 141 -3.33 9.17 -27.85
CA SER A 141 -3.62 8.38 -29.04
C SER A 141 -2.34 8.13 -29.84
N ALA A 142 -2.23 6.96 -30.47
CA ALA A 142 -1.06 6.62 -31.30
C ALA A 142 -0.81 7.65 -32.42
N GLN A 143 -1.89 8.17 -33.02
CA GLN A 143 -1.80 9.22 -34.04
C GLN A 143 -1.19 10.51 -33.50
N LYS A 144 -1.57 10.93 -32.28
CA LYS A 144 -1.04 12.16 -31.68
C LYS A 144 0.43 11.98 -31.27
N ALA A 145 0.80 10.83 -30.72
CA ALA A 145 2.18 10.50 -30.42
C ALA A 145 3.06 10.56 -31.68
N ALA A 146 2.60 9.95 -32.79
CA ALA A 146 3.30 9.98 -34.07
C ALA A 146 3.43 11.40 -34.65
N ALA A 147 2.36 12.20 -34.60
CA ALA A 147 2.39 13.59 -35.08
C ALA A 147 3.34 14.49 -34.27
N LEU A 148 3.59 14.15 -33.00
CA LEU A 148 4.54 14.83 -32.13
C LEU A 148 5.96 14.22 -32.18
N GLY A 149 6.19 13.15 -32.96
CA GLY A 149 7.48 12.48 -33.04
C GLY A 149 7.90 11.75 -31.75
N LEU A 150 6.93 11.35 -30.91
CA LEU A 150 7.19 10.67 -29.64
C LEU A 150 7.25 9.15 -29.84
N THR A 151 8.18 8.49 -29.15
CA THR A 151 8.28 7.02 -29.09
C THR A 151 7.48 6.49 -27.89
N PRO A 152 6.34 5.82 -28.08
CA PRO A 152 5.56 5.27 -26.98
C PRO A 152 6.28 4.10 -26.30
N LEU A 153 6.18 4.00 -24.96
CA LEU A 153 6.74 2.88 -24.20
C LEU A 153 5.93 1.59 -24.34
N ALA A 154 4.61 1.72 -24.43
CA ALA A 154 3.68 0.60 -24.49
C ALA A 154 2.36 1.01 -25.17
N ARG A 155 1.51 0.02 -25.44
CA ARG A 155 0.13 0.20 -25.91
C ARG A 155 -0.85 -0.44 -24.93
N ILE A 156 -1.84 0.34 -24.50
CA ILE A 156 -2.98 -0.19 -23.74
C ILE A 156 -3.82 -1.06 -24.68
N LYS A 157 -3.81 -2.38 -24.46
CA LYS A 157 -4.55 -3.34 -25.30
C LYS A 157 -6.01 -3.48 -24.87
N ALA A 158 -6.26 -3.58 -23.57
CA ALA A 158 -7.58 -3.69 -22.96
C ALA A 158 -7.47 -3.39 -21.45
N TYR A 159 -8.60 -3.06 -20.82
CA TYR A 159 -8.77 -2.96 -19.36
C TYR A 159 -10.21 -3.34 -19.00
N ALA A 160 -10.44 -3.79 -17.76
CA ALA A 160 -11.75 -4.19 -17.25
C ALA A 160 -11.84 -3.98 -15.73
N ASN A 161 -13.07 -3.95 -15.20
CA ASN A 161 -13.38 -3.94 -13.77
C ASN A 161 -14.42 -5.02 -13.43
N ALA A 162 -14.43 -5.45 -12.17
CA ALA A 162 -15.40 -6.42 -11.65
C ALA A 162 -15.67 -6.12 -10.17
N GLY A 163 -16.84 -6.53 -9.67
CA GLY A 163 -17.19 -6.49 -8.25
C GLY A 163 -17.21 -7.88 -7.64
N VAL A 164 -16.84 -7.97 -6.37
CA VAL A 164 -16.89 -9.18 -5.53
C VAL A 164 -17.56 -8.86 -4.20
N ASP A 165 -17.80 -9.87 -3.38
CA ASP A 165 -18.26 -9.66 -2.01
C ASP A 165 -17.19 -8.85 -1.23
N PRO A 166 -17.57 -7.74 -0.56
CA PRO A 166 -16.62 -6.90 0.19
C PRO A 166 -15.81 -7.66 1.25
N SER A 167 -16.34 -8.77 1.77
CA SER A 167 -15.67 -9.57 2.79
C SER A 167 -14.42 -10.30 2.30
N VAL A 168 -14.24 -10.42 0.98
CA VAL A 168 -13.12 -11.13 0.32
C VAL A 168 -12.44 -10.27 -0.75
N MET A 169 -12.44 -8.95 -0.55
CA MET A 169 -11.75 -8.01 -1.44
C MET A 169 -10.20 -8.11 -1.37
N GLY A 170 -9.69 -8.74 -0.30
CA GLY A 170 -8.27 -8.80 0.05
C GLY A 170 -7.43 -9.79 -0.75
#